data_AF-A0A947CE74-F1
#
_entry.id   AF-A0A947CE74-F1
#
_cell.length_a   1.000
_cell.length_b   1.000
_cell.length_c   1.000
_cell.angle_alpha   90.00
_cell.angle_beta   90.00
_cell.angle_gamma   90.00
#
_symmetry.space_group_name_H-M   'P 1'
#
loop_
_entity.id
_entity.type
_entity.pdbx_description
1 polymer ?
#
loop_
_entity_poly.entity_id
_entity_poly.type
_entity_poly.pdbx_seq_one_letter_code
_entity_poly.pdbx_strand_id
1 'polypeptide(L)'
;GVVKTLEAIVSSYAVLALAKGKPILPDYGVPSHDVFHRITGEDFSAFYDQVKDGADLSRRALDSEDRTESGNLWREMFGSKFPGPPNNGSAKKGGFTPPTGPAAPGSGRFA
;
A
#
# COMPACT_ATOMS: atom_id res chain seq x y z
N GLY A 1 -5.38 3.80 3.22
CA GLY A 1 -4.45 2.66 3.15
C GLY A 1 -4.59 2.02 1.79
N VAL A 2 -3.53 1.41 1.26
CA VAL A 2 -3.41 1.02 -0.15
C VAL A 2 -4.64 0.28 -0.67
N VAL A 3 -5.06 -0.80 -0.02
CA VAL A 3 -6.22 -1.63 -0.43
C VAL A 3 -7.48 -0.78 -0.64
N LYS A 4 -7.91 -0.07 0.41
CA LYS A 4 -9.12 0.78 0.36
C LYS A 4 -9.01 1.88 -0.69
N THR A 5 -7.82 2.42 -0.92
CA THR A 5 -7.60 3.45 -1.93
C THR A 5 -7.78 2.89 -3.34
N LEU A 6 -7.20 1.72 -3.65
CA LEU A 6 -7.38 1.08 -4.96
C LEU A 6 -8.85 0.67 -5.17
N GLU A 7 -9.50 0.08 -4.17
CA GLU A 7 -10.93 -0.26 -4.22
C GLU A 7 -11.84 0.96 -4.41
N ALA A 8 -11.50 2.08 -3.78
CA ALA A 8 -12.24 3.33 -3.96
C ALA A 8 -12.12 3.86 -5.40
N ILE A 9 -10.93 3.76 -6.01
CA ILE A 9 -10.73 4.12 -7.43
C ILE A 9 -11.57 3.20 -8.32
N VAL A 10 -11.51 1.88 -8.08
CA VAL A 10 -12.28 0.88 -8.85
C VAL A 10 -13.78 1.19 -8.79
N SER A 11 -14.32 1.39 -7.59
CA SER A 11 -15.75 1.64 -7.40
C SER A 11 -16.21 3.00 -7.92
N SER A 12 -15.37 4.04 -7.82
CA SER A 12 -15.74 5.40 -8.24
C SER A 12 -15.70 5.60 -9.76
N TYR A 13 -14.83 4.86 -10.47
CA TYR A 13 -14.55 5.14 -11.87
C TYR A 13 -14.87 4.00 -12.84
N ALA A 14 -15.50 2.91 -12.40
CA ALA A 14 -15.84 1.76 -13.25
C ALA A 14 -16.59 2.15 -14.52
N VAL A 15 -17.67 2.94 -14.40
CA VAL A 15 -18.48 3.38 -15.54
C VAL A 15 -17.67 4.28 -16.48
N LEU A 16 -16.82 5.15 -15.91
CA LEU A 16 -16.01 6.08 -16.68
C LEU A 16 -14.94 5.36 -17.50
N ALA A 17 -14.25 4.38 -16.90
CA ALA A 17 -13.27 3.55 -17.58
C ALA A 17 -13.93 2.68 -18.68
N LEU A 18 -15.12 2.13 -18.43
CA LEU A 18 -15.89 1.39 -19.44
C LEU A 18 -16.23 2.25 -20.66
N ALA A 19 -16.55 3.53 -20.44
CA ALA A 19 -16.83 4.49 -21.50
C ALA A 19 -15.57 5.08 -22.16
N LYS A 20 -14.36 4.58 -21.82
CA LYS A 20 -13.08 5.16 -22.24
C LYS A 20 -12.99 6.66 -21.95
N GLY A 21 -13.51 7.07 -20.80
CA GLY A 21 -13.39 8.42 -20.27
C GLY A 21 -12.26 8.54 -19.24
N LYS A 22 -12.04 9.77 -18.76
CA LYS A 22 -11.12 10.08 -17.67
C LYS A 22 -11.78 11.06 -16.69
N PRO A 23 -11.42 11.04 -15.40
CA PRO A 23 -11.89 12.05 -14.47
C PRO A 23 -11.20 13.39 -14.73
N ILE A 24 -11.82 14.46 -14.23
CA ILE A 24 -11.19 15.78 -14.10
C ILE A 24 -10.54 15.84 -12.72
N LEU A 25 -9.24 16.15 -12.69
CA LEU A 25 -8.52 16.37 -11.44
C LEU A 25 -8.17 17.85 -11.35
N PRO A 26 -8.91 18.66 -10.58
CA PRO A 26 -8.61 20.08 -10.45
C PRO A 26 -7.24 20.31 -9.82
N ASP A 27 -6.48 21.25 -10.35
CA ASP A 27 -5.25 21.74 -9.75
C ASP A 27 -5.56 22.50 -8.45
N TYR A 28 -4.87 22.14 -7.35
CA TYR A 28 -5.09 22.79 -6.06
C TYR A 28 -4.73 24.28 -6.04
N GLY A 29 -3.75 24.71 -6.85
CA GLY A 29 -3.36 26.12 -6.95
C GLY A 29 -4.24 26.93 -7.90
N VAL A 30 -4.77 26.28 -8.93
CA VAL A 30 -5.67 26.89 -9.93
C VAL A 30 -6.81 25.92 -10.26
N PRO A 31 -7.90 25.88 -9.49
CA PRO A 31 -8.95 24.86 -9.62
C PRO A 31 -9.66 24.79 -10.97
N SER A 32 -9.52 25.81 -11.82
CA SER A 32 -10.01 25.79 -13.19
C SER A 32 -9.15 24.92 -14.13
N HIS A 33 -7.95 24.51 -13.72
CA HIS A 33 -7.05 23.68 -14.52
C HIS A 33 -7.26 22.20 -14.18
N ASP A 34 -7.36 21.37 -15.22
CA ASP A 34 -7.40 19.91 -15.09
C ASP A 34 -5.98 19.32 -15.20
N VAL A 35 -5.47 18.79 -14.10
CA VAL A 35 -4.18 18.08 -14.02
C VAL A 35 -4.14 16.90 -15.01
N PHE A 36 -5.28 16.27 -15.27
CA PHE A 36 -5.38 15.14 -16.19
C PHE A 36 -5.59 15.56 -17.65
N HIS A 37 -5.48 16.84 -18.02
CA HIS A 37 -5.79 17.28 -19.38
C HIS A 37 -5.03 16.49 -20.46
N ARG A 38 -3.78 16.11 -20.22
CA ARG A 38 -2.95 15.36 -21.19
C ARG A 38 -3.16 13.85 -21.19
N ILE A 39 -3.91 13.31 -20.22
CA ILE A 39 -4.22 11.90 -20.14
C ILE A 39 -5.38 11.63 -21.08
N THR A 40 -5.27 10.62 -21.95
CA THR A 40 -6.39 10.18 -22.77
C THR A 40 -7.34 9.29 -21.98
N GLY A 41 -8.57 9.10 -22.46
CA GLY A 41 -9.50 8.18 -21.83
C GLY A 41 -9.02 6.72 -21.90
N GLU A 42 -8.32 6.38 -22.98
CA GLU A 42 -7.66 5.10 -23.17
C GLU A 42 -6.53 4.88 -22.16
N ASP A 43 -5.67 5.87 -21.96
CA ASP A 43 -4.59 5.81 -20.96
C ASP A 43 -5.15 5.65 -19.55
N PHE A 44 -6.21 6.41 -19.22
CA PHE A 44 -6.87 6.27 -17.92
C PHE A 44 -7.50 4.89 -17.75
N SER A 45 -8.08 4.33 -18.81
CA SER A 45 -8.66 2.98 -18.77
C SER A 45 -7.58 1.92 -18.55
N ALA A 46 -6.43 2.04 -19.21
CA ALA A 46 -5.30 1.12 -19.00
C ALA A 46 -4.75 1.22 -17.56
N PHE A 47 -4.68 2.44 -17.01
CA PHE A 47 -4.36 2.65 -15.60
C PHE A 47 -5.42 2.02 -14.68
N TYR A 48 -6.71 2.20 -14.98
CA TYR A 48 -7.81 1.65 -14.20
C TYR A 48 -7.74 0.12 -14.14
N ASP A 49 -7.46 -0.55 -15.25
CA ASP A 49 -7.34 -2.01 -15.30
C ASP A 49 -6.21 -2.50 -14.38
N GLN A 50 -5.05 -1.82 -14.39
CA GLN A 50 -3.95 -2.12 -13.45
C GLN A 50 -4.33 -1.87 -11.99
N VAL A 51 -5.08 -0.80 -11.71
CA VAL A 51 -5.57 -0.50 -10.36
C VAL A 51 -6.56 -1.56 -9.90
N LYS A 52 -7.41 -2.07 -10.79
CA LYS A 52 -8.36 -3.15 -10.50
C LYS A 52 -7.63 -4.43 -10.13
N ASP A 53 -6.65 -4.85 -10.93
CA ASP A 53 -5.83 -6.03 -10.62
C ASP A 53 -5.07 -5.85 -9.29
N GLY A 54 -4.53 -4.65 -9.06
CA GLY A 54 -3.87 -4.30 -7.81
C GLY A 54 -4.81 -4.28 -6.60
N ALA A 55 -6.07 -3.86 -6.77
CA ALA A 55 -7.08 -3.88 -5.72
C ALA A 55 -7.36 -5.32 -5.28
N ASP A 56 -7.60 -6.22 -6.24
CA ASP A 56 -7.85 -7.64 -5.98
C ASP A 56 -6.65 -8.32 -5.31
N LEU A 57 -5.43 -8.08 -5.82
CA LEU A 57 -4.21 -8.64 -5.26
C LEU A 57 -3.94 -8.14 -3.84
N SER A 58 -4.08 -6.83 -3.61
CA SER A 58 -3.82 -6.21 -2.30
C SER A 58 -4.89 -6.56 -1.27
N ARG A 59 -6.14 -6.78 -1.68
CA ARG A 59 -7.22 -7.31 -0.84
C ARG A 59 -6.88 -8.71 -0.35
N ARG A 60 -6.50 -9.61 -1.25
CA ARG A 60 -6.04 -10.97 -0.89
C ARG A 60 -4.84 -10.92 0.05
N ALA A 61 -3.87 -10.06 -0.23
CA ALA A 61 -2.68 -9.90 0.62
C ALA A 61 -3.03 -9.43 2.04
N LEU A 62 -4.01 -8.53 2.18
CA LEU A 62 -4.47 -8.01 3.48
C LEU A 62 -5.28 -9.04 4.26
N ASP A 63 -6.14 -9.80 3.59
CA ASP A 63 -7.05 -10.75 4.21
C ASP A 63 -6.39 -12.12 4.48
N SER A 64 -5.20 -12.38 3.92
CA SER A 64 -4.43 -13.62 4.12
C SER A 64 -4.03 -13.84 5.58
N GLU A 65 -4.41 -15.00 6.13
CA GLU A 65 -4.01 -15.43 7.48
C GLU A 65 -2.60 -16.05 7.53
N ASP A 66 -2.07 -16.51 6.39
CA ASP A 66 -0.67 -16.93 6.27
C ASP A 66 0.22 -15.69 6.01
N ARG A 67 1.14 -15.44 6.94
CA ARG A 67 2.08 -14.31 6.87
C ARG A 67 3.02 -14.41 5.65
N THR A 68 3.41 -15.61 5.27
CA THR A 68 4.31 -15.84 4.14
C THR A 68 3.59 -15.65 2.82
N GLU A 69 2.35 -16.13 2.72
CA GLU A 69 1.46 -15.84 1.59
C GLU A 69 1.22 -14.33 1.47
N SER A 70 0.79 -13.67 2.55
CA SER A 70 0.57 -12.21 2.57
C SER A 70 1.79 -11.44 2.10
N GLY A 71 2.98 -11.76 2.63
CA GLY A 71 4.23 -11.11 2.23
C GLY A 71 4.60 -11.34 0.76
N ASN A 72 4.31 -12.52 0.21
CA ASN A 72 4.53 -12.81 -1.21
C ASN A 72 3.55 -12.03 -2.10
N LEU A 73 2.26 -11.96 -1.75
CA LEU A 73 1.27 -11.19 -2.50
C LEU A 73 1.59 -9.69 -2.50
N TRP A 74 2.08 -9.15 -1.39
CA TRP A 74 2.56 -7.77 -1.34
C TRP A 74 3.82 -7.54 -2.19
N ARG A 75 4.71 -8.52 -2.29
CA ARG A 75 5.88 -8.47 -3.19
C ARG A 75 5.51 -8.60 -4.66
N GLU A 76 4.46 -9.34 -4.98
CA GLU A 76 3.90 -9.38 -6.34
C GLU A 76 3.38 -7.99 -6.73
N MET A 77 2.69 -7.31 -5.81
CA MET A 77 2.15 -5.97 -6.04
C MET A 77 3.25 -4.89 -6.18
N PHE A 78 4.18 -4.83 -5.21
CA PHE A 78 5.17 -3.74 -5.12
C PHE A 78 6.55 -4.09 -5.71
N GLY A 79 6.73 -5.32 -6.17
CA GLY A 79 7.99 -5.85 -6.66
C GLY A 79 8.98 -6.25 -5.56
N SER A 80 10.15 -6.70 -6.00
CA SER A 80 11.19 -7.31 -5.15
C SER A 80 11.81 -6.40 -4.09
N LYS A 81 11.64 -5.08 -4.24
CA LYS A 81 12.05 -4.07 -3.23
C LYS A 81 11.17 -4.10 -1.99
N PHE A 82 9.95 -4.61 -2.08
CA PHE A 82 9.12 -4.84 -0.90
C PHE A 82 9.71 -5.99 -0.08
N PRO A 83 9.76 -5.88 1.26
CA PRO A 83 10.41 -6.88 2.10
C PRO A 83 9.91 -8.31 1.84
N GLY A 84 10.84 -9.25 1.76
CA GLY A 84 10.57 -10.70 1.77
C GLY A 84 9.71 -11.09 2.97
N PRO A 85 8.79 -12.06 2.84
CA PRO A 85 8.28 -12.72 4.04
C PRO A 85 9.46 -13.33 4.80
N PRO A 86 9.40 -13.37 6.14
CA PRO A 86 10.43 -14.04 6.92
C PRO A 86 10.49 -15.51 6.49
N ASN A 87 11.70 -16.07 6.39
CA ASN A 87 11.83 -17.52 6.22
C ASN A 87 11.10 -18.19 7.39
N ASN A 88 10.17 -19.10 7.09
CA ASN A 88 9.46 -19.94 8.08
C ASN A 88 10.51 -20.70 8.94
N GLY A 89 11.06 -20.07 9.98
CA GLY A 89 12.15 -20.66 10.77
C GLY A 89 13.10 -19.72 11.53
N SER A 90 13.11 -18.40 11.33
CA SER A 90 13.84 -17.54 12.27
C SER A 90 12.96 -17.21 13.48
N ALA A 91 13.07 -18.08 14.48
CA ALA A 91 12.73 -17.79 15.87
C ALA A 91 13.06 -16.33 16.21
N LYS A 92 12.15 -15.67 16.92
CA LYS A 92 12.29 -14.32 17.49
C LYS A 92 13.72 -14.04 17.99
N LYS A 93 14.62 -13.53 17.13
CA LYS A 93 15.87 -12.90 17.58
C LYS A 93 15.56 -11.44 17.88
N GLY A 94 14.85 -11.21 18.98
CA GLY A 94 14.45 -9.87 19.40
C GLY A 94 12.99 -9.81 19.80
N GLY A 95 12.65 -10.52 20.87
CA GLY A 95 11.52 -10.13 21.71
C GLY A 95 12.00 -9.15 22.78
N PHE A 96 11.05 -8.49 23.44
CA PHE A 96 11.32 -7.81 24.71
C PHE A 96 12.03 -8.78 25.66
N THR A 97 13.28 -8.49 26.00
CA THR A 97 13.97 -9.15 27.11
C THR A 97 13.50 -8.45 28.37
N PRO A 98 12.73 -9.12 29.25
CA PRO A 98 12.34 -8.52 30.50
C PRO A 98 13.60 -8.16 31.30
N PRO A 99 13.69 -6.95 31.87
CA PRO A 99 14.81 -6.60 32.72
C PRO A 99 14.85 -7.58 33.90
N THR A 100 16.04 -8.14 34.18
CA THR A 100 16.26 -9.06 35.30
C THR A 100 16.35 -8.34 36.65
N GLY A 101 16.23 -7.01 36.67
CA GLY A 101 16.25 -6.20 37.87
C GLY A 101 15.94 -4.72 37.60
N PRO A 102 15.79 -3.92 38.66
CA PRO A 102 15.58 -2.48 38.55
C PRO A 102 16.73 -1.80 37.79
N ALA A 103 16.41 -0.76 37.02
CA ALA A 103 17.44 0.07 36.40
C ALA A 103 18.23 0.81 37.50
N ALA A 104 19.56 0.71 37.45
CA ALA A 104 20.45 1.51 38.30
C ALA A 104 20.88 2.76 37.51
N PRO A 105 20.25 3.94 37.73
CA PRO A 105 20.71 5.16 37.10
C PRO A 105 22.15 5.44 37.55
N GLY A 106 23.05 5.65 36.59
CA GLY A 106 24.44 5.98 36.90
C GLY A 106 24.51 7.31 37.64
N SER A 107 25.44 7.45 38.58
CA SER A 107 25.67 8.65 39.41
C SER A 107 26.24 9.85 38.63
N GLY A 108 25.97 9.93 37.33
CA GLY A 108 26.27 11.10 36.53
C GLY A 108 25.39 12.27 36.95
N ARG A 109 25.85 13.47 36.60
CA ARG A 109 25.35 14.83 36.88
C ARG A 109 23.85 15.15 36.68
N PHE A 110 22.98 14.16 36.47
CA PHE A 110 21.52 14.32 36.41
C PHE A 110 20.74 13.22 37.17
N ALA A 111 21.38 12.49 38.09
CA ALA A 111 20.69 11.64 39.08
C ALA A 111 20.27 12.46 40.30
#